data_AF-A0A0M8XZC9-F1
#
_entry.id   AF-A0A0M8XZC9-F1
#
_cell.length_a   1.000
_cell.length_b   1.000
_cell.length_c   1.000
_cell.angle_alpha   90.00
_cell.angle_beta   90.00
_cell.angle_gamma   90.00
#
_symmetry.space_group_name_H-M   'P 1'
#
loop_
_entity.id
_entity.type
_entity.pdbx_description
1 polymer ?
#
loop_
_entity_poly.entity_id
_entity_poly.type
_entity_poly.pdbx_seq_one_letter_code
_entity_poly.pdbx_strand_id
1 'polypeptide(L)'
;MALDRPLDDDEQAEVRSASTRATITATSFVNEYHWGDFKGDPTAWVERFYDAHLYVADWGTRRLMLRLPAHQLDPAVVDDYRVDDQVTAWTAGDFTVLDFGIDDESGDVDFDYDTEELLSAIVGVRTELAIGDRRPLYLAWLAAYGVWERDEDAFDRAADDNLEPPVPPGLTTLTPAQRALSDFLRLDDDLLATAAQPTTARRTAGALLDAAARRRADR
;
A
#
# COMPACT_ATOMS: atom_id res chain seq x y z
N MET A 1 -5.32 12.72 2.43
CA MET A 1 -4.59 13.90 1.95
C MET A 1 -5.11 14.34 0.59
N ALA A 2 -5.35 15.63 0.38
CA ALA A 2 -5.70 16.20 -0.93
C ALA A 2 -4.53 17.05 -1.44
N LEU A 3 -4.06 16.74 -2.64
CA LEU A 3 -2.82 17.26 -3.24
C LEU A 3 -3.13 18.07 -4.50
N ASP A 4 -4.09 17.61 -5.31
CA ASP A 4 -4.42 18.21 -6.60
C ASP A 4 -5.36 19.41 -6.43
N ARG A 5 -6.30 19.33 -5.48
CA ARG A 5 -7.14 20.45 -5.05
C ARG A 5 -7.43 20.38 -3.55
N PRO A 6 -7.39 21.49 -2.80
CA PRO A 6 -7.90 21.51 -1.43
C PRO A 6 -9.42 21.28 -1.44
N LEU A 7 -9.94 20.65 -0.38
CA LEU A 7 -11.38 20.54 -0.16
C LEU A 7 -11.99 21.91 0.16
N ASP A 8 -13.15 22.20 -0.42
CA ASP A 8 -13.93 23.38 -0.05
C ASP A 8 -14.66 23.21 1.30
N ASP A 9 -15.29 24.29 1.78
CA ASP A 9 -15.93 24.29 3.10
C ASP A 9 -17.13 23.33 3.19
N ASP A 10 -17.85 23.11 2.08
CA ASP A 10 -19.00 22.21 2.01
C ASP A 10 -18.53 20.74 1.99
N GLU A 11 -17.48 20.44 1.25
CA GLU A 11 -16.83 19.12 1.21
C GLU A 11 -16.23 18.78 2.59
N GLN A 12 -15.57 19.74 3.25
CA GLN A 12 -15.09 19.55 4.62
C GLN A 12 -16.24 19.30 5.61
N ALA A 13 -17.38 19.98 5.45
CA ALA A 13 -18.57 19.76 6.27
C ALA A 13 -19.19 18.37 6.03
N GLU A 14 -19.23 17.89 4.78
CA GLU A 14 -19.69 16.54 4.42
C GLU A 14 -18.83 15.49 5.11
N VAL A 15 -17.50 15.59 5.03
CA VAL A 15 -16.57 14.62 5.66
C VAL A 15 -16.67 14.67 7.20
N ARG A 16 -16.78 15.87 7.80
CA ARG A 16 -16.97 16.05 9.26
C ARG A 16 -18.27 15.43 9.77
N SER A 17 -19.31 15.35 8.93
CA SER A 17 -20.59 14.76 9.33
C SER A 17 -20.51 13.24 9.55
N ALA A 18 -19.57 12.55 8.87
CA ALA A 18 -19.42 11.10 8.98
C ALA A 18 -18.39 10.66 10.03
N SER A 19 -17.40 11.51 10.36
CA SER A 19 -16.45 11.24 11.44
C SER A 19 -16.32 12.45 12.37
N THR A 20 -16.77 12.28 13.62
CA THR A 20 -16.62 13.29 14.67
C THR A 20 -15.26 13.23 15.38
N ARG A 21 -14.48 12.15 15.16
CA ARG A 21 -13.17 11.94 15.80
C ARG A 21 -11.99 12.14 14.86
N ALA A 22 -12.25 12.32 13.57
CA ALA A 22 -11.20 12.56 12.61
C ALA A 22 -10.70 14.00 12.66
N THR A 23 -9.38 14.17 12.52
CA THR A 23 -8.77 15.45 12.19
C THR A 23 -8.91 15.64 10.68
N ILE A 24 -9.71 16.65 10.30
CA ILE A 24 -10.04 16.95 8.89
C ILE A 24 -9.56 18.36 8.57
N THR A 25 -8.54 18.45 7.72
CA THR A 25 -8.02 19.69 7.13
C THR A 25 -8.39 19.76 5.65
N ALA A 26 -8.16 20.91 5.01
CA ALA A 26 -8.38 21.08 3.57
C ALA A 26 -7.58 20.08 2.72
N THR A 27 -6.53 19.47 3.29
CA THR A 27 -5.62 18.58 2.60
C THR A 27 -5.37 17.29 3.37
N SER A 28 -6.07 16.97 4.47
CA SER A 28 -5.78 15.78 5.28
C SER A 28 -7.03 15.25 5.98
N PHE A 29 -7.12 13.93 6.08
CA PHE A 29 -8.12 13.21 6.86
C PHE A 29 -7.37 12.15 7.65
N VAL A 30 -7.32 12.31 8.96
CA VAL A 30 -6.70 11.38 9.90
C VAL A 30 -7.76 10.92 10.86
N ASN A 31 -7.91 9.60 11.06
CA ASN A 31 -8.82 9.07 12.04
C ASN A 31 -8.14 7.95 12.85
N GLU A 32 -8.04 8.15 14.15
CA GLU A 32 -7.52 7.17 15.09
C GLU A 32 -8.68 6.37 15.67
N TYR A 33 -8.70 5.06 15.40
CA TYR A 33 -9.70 4.15 15.95
C TYR A 33 -9.13 3.46 17.17
N HIS A 34 -9.87 3.53 18.27
CA HIS A 34 -9.59 2.68 19.42
C HIS A 34 -10.63 1.58 19.63
N TRP A 35 -11.89 1.71 19.16
CA TRP A 35 -12.90 0.62 19.14
C TRP A 35 -14.09 1.00 18.23
N GLY A 36 -14.50 0.11 17.31
CA GLY A 36 -15.74 0.18 16.52
C GLY A 36 -15.60 0.71 15.09
N ASP A 37 -16.36 0.13 14.16
CA ASP A 37 -16.31 0.44 12.72
C ASP A 37 -16.67 1.90 12.41
N PHE A 38 -15.92 2.43 11.44
CA PHE A 38 -16.20 3.71 10.80
C PHE A 38 -17.60 3.73 10.18
N LYS A 39 -18.34 4.84 10.33
CA LYS A 39 -19.67 4.99 9.73
C LYS A 39 -19.66 5.49 8.28
N GLY A 40 -18.50 5.69 7.67
CA GLY A 40 -18.36 6.03 6.26
C GLY A 40 -17.60 4.95 5.48
N ASP A 41 -17.54 5.12 4.16
CA ASP A 41 -16.75 4.26 3.27
C ASP A 41 -15.48 5.03 2.84
N PRO A 42 -14.28 4.65 3.33
CA PRO A 42 -13.02 5.30 2.95
C PRO A 42 -12.80 5.32 1.43
N THR A 43 -13.29 4.29 0.73
CA THR A 43 -13.25 4.16 -0.73
C THR A 43 -13.98 5.32 -1.38
N ALA A 44 -15.24 5.56 -0.98
CA ALA A 44 -16.08 6.62 -1.53
C ALA A 44 -15.49 8.02 -1.31
N TRP A 45 -14.65 8.20 -0.30
CA TRP A 45 -14.00 9.47 0.01
C TRP A 45 -12.72 9.72 -0.79
N VAL A 46 -11.91 8.69 -0.99
CA VAL A 46 -10.76 8.79 -1.90
C VAL A 46 -11.25 9.05 -3.31
N GLU A 47 -12.29 8.35 -3.77
CA GLU A 47 -12.87 8.55 -5.10
C GLU A 47 -13.33 9.98 -5.35
N ARG A 48 -13.86 10.67 -4.33
CA ARG A 48 -14.50 11.99 -4.47
C ARG A 48 -13.60 13.17 -4.08
N PHE A 49 -12.79 13.02 -3.03
CA PHE A 49 -12.21 14.17 -2.32
C PHE A 49 -10.70 14.09 -2.10
N TYR A 50 -10.13 12.91 -1.87
CA TYR A 50 -8.73 12.78 -1.45
C TYR A 50 -7.84 12.12 -2.51
N ASP A 51 -6.58 12.54 -2.57
CA ASP A 51 -5.55 11.98 -3.46
C ASP A 51 -4.75 10.84 -2.81
N ALA A 52 -4.74 10.79 -1.48
CA ALA A 52 -4.13 9.71 -0.73
C ALA A 52 -4.92 9.48 0.57
N HIS A 53 -4.94 8.25 1.08
CA HIS A 53 -5.55 7.92 2.37
C HIS A 53 -4.73 6.82 3.04
N LEU A 54 -4.58 6.92 4.35
CA LEU A 54 -3.87 5.94 5.15
C LEU A 54 -4.77 5.53 6.31
N TYR A 55 -4.86 4.23 6.53
CA TYR A 55 -5.64 3.61 7.59
C TYR A 55 -4.76 2.60 8.33
N VAL A 56 -4.79 2.66 9.65
CA VAL A 56 -4.13 1.70 10.55
C VAL A 56 -5.13 1.32 11.63
N ALA A 57 -5.26 0.02 11.86
CA ALA A 57 -6.11 -0.54 12.91
C ALA A 57 -5.27 -1.20 14.01
N ASP A 58 -5.85 -1.33 15.20
CA ASP A 58 -5.17 -1.86 16.39
C ASP A 58 -5.04 -3.38 16.40
N TRP A 59 -5.82 -4.04 15.55
CA TRP A 59 -5.65 -5.44 15.21
C TRP A 59 -4.64 -5.68 14.07
N GLY A 60 -3.96 -4.64 13.57
CA GLY A 60 -2.82 -4.79 12.67
C GLY A 60 -3.07 -4.51 11.19
N THR A 61 -4.32 -4.29 10.78
CA THR A 61 -4.63 -3.89 9.40
C THR A 61 -3.97 -2.55 9.06
N ARG A 62 -3.29 -2.50 7.92
CA ARG A 62 -2.66 -1.29 7.35
C ARG A 62 -3.12 -1.14 5.92
N ARG A 63 -3.62 0.03 5.55
CA ARG A 63 -4.11 0.29 4.19
C ARG A 63 -3.68 1.66 3.72
N LEU A 64 -3.11 1.72 2.51
CA LEU A 64 -2.76 2.93 1.80
C LEU A 64 -3.54 2.97 0.48
N MET A 65 -4.32 4.02 0.29
CA MET A 65 -4.99 4.29 -0.97
C MET A 65 -4.34 5.51 -1.65
N LEU A 66 -4.10 5.44 -2.95
CA LEU A 66 -3.54 6.53 -3.74
C LEU A 66 -4.39 6.73 -4.98
N ARG A 67 -4.82 7.96 -5.23
CA ARG A 67 -5.60 8.33 -6.40
C ARG A 67 -4.77 9.18 -7.35
N LEU A 68 -4.66 8.74 -8.60
CA LEU A 68 -3.92 9.41 -9.65
C LEU A 68 -4.84 9.68 -10.84
N PRO A 69 -4.62 10.74 -11.62
CA PRO A 69 -5.28 10.90 -12.91
C PRO A 69 -5.08 9.67 -13.79
N ALA A 70 -6.15 9.16 -14.41
CA ALA A 70 -6.13 7.90 -15.16
C ALA A 70 -5.14 7.92 -16.35
N HIS A 71 -4.87 9.11 -16.90
CA HIS A 71 -3.88 9.27 -17.98
C HIS A 71 -2.42 9.12 -17.51
N GLN A 72 -2.16 9.15 -16.20
CA GLN A 72 -0.82 8.98 -15.61
C GLN A 72 -0.57 7.53 -15.17
N LEU A 73 -1.64 6.80 -14.86
CA LEU A 73 -1.56 5.40 -14.44
C LEU A 73 -2.74 4.61 -15.01
N ASP A 74 -2.47 3.86 -16.07
CA ASP A 74 -3.41 2.88 -16.59
C ASP A 74 -3.57 1.72 -15.57
N PRO A 75 -4.79 1.42 -15.10
CA PRO A 75 -5.04 0.28 -14.21
C PRO A 75 -4.51 -1.05 -14.76
N ALA A 76 -4.46 -1.22 -16.09
CA ALA A 76 -3.92 -2.43 -16.71
C ALA A 76 -2.43 -2.65 -16.41
N VAL A 77 -1.68 -1.60 -16.07
CA VAL A 77 -0.29 -1.73 -15.61
C VAL A 77 -0.22 -2.30 -14.19
N VAL A 78 -1.25 -2.08 -13.38
CA VAL A 78 -1.34 -2.59 -12.02
C VAL A 78 -1.76 -4.07 -12.01
N ASP A 79 -2.41 -4.56 -13.07
CA ASP A 79 -2.86 -5.95 -13.17
C ASP A 79 -1.72 -6.96 -12.98
N ASP A 80 -0.52 -6.65 -13.49
CA ASP A 80 0.66 -7.49 -13.29
C ASP A 80 1.07 -7.59 -11.81
N TYR A 81 0.67 -6.63 -10.98
CA TYR A 81 1.02 -6.53 -9.56
C TYR A 81 -0.16 -6.83 -8.63
N ARG A 82 -1.32 -7.21 -9.16
CA ARG A 82 -2.50 -7.51 -8.34
C ARG A 82 -2.25 -8.75 -7.48
N VAL A 83 -2.68 -8.65 -6.22
CA VAL A 83 -2.62 -9.73 -5.24
C VAL A 83 -3.92 -9.69 -4.46
N ASP A 84 -4.84 -10.59 -4.80
CA ASP A 84 -6.20 -10.71 -4.25
C ASP A 84 -6.82 -9.36 -3.82
N ASP A 85 -7.05 -9.14 -2.52
CA ASP A 85 -7.57 -7.91 -1.94
C ASP A 85 -6.48 -6.98 -1.38
N GLN A 86 -5.23 -7.44 -1.33
CA GLN A 86 -4.08 -6.73 -0.76
C GLN A 86 -3.47 -5.72 -1.71
N VAL A 87 -3.44 -5.99 -3.02
CA VAL A 87 -2.96 -5.04 -4.03
C VAL A 87 -4.00 -4.95 -5.13
N THR A 88 -4.79 -3.88 -5.09
CA THR A 88 -5.86 -3.67 -6.06
C THR A 88 -5.78 -2.30 -6.70
N ALA A 89 -6.49 -2.17 -7.82
CA ALA A 89 -6.68 -0.90 -8.51
C ALA A 89 -8.03 -0.87 -9.21
N TRP A 90 -8.64 0.29 -9.32
CA TRP A 90 -9.85 0.48 -10.13
C TRP A 90 -9.91 1.89 -10.68
N THR A 91 -10.77 2.07 -11.68
CA THR A 91 -11.07 3.40 -12.25
C THR A 91 -12.27 4.01 -11.54
N ALA A 92 -12.12 5.25 -11.07
CA ALA A 92 -13.18 6.06 -10.50
C ALA A 92 -13.23 7.40 -11.26
N GLY A 93 -14.15 7.51 -12.22
CA GLY A 93 -14.24 8.67 -13.11
C GLY A 93 -12.96 8.85 -13.93
N ASP A 94 -12.34 10.02 -13.83
CA ASP A 94 -11.09 10.37 -14.53
C ASP A 94 -9.82 9.94 -13.77
N PHE A 95 -9.97 9.13 -12.72
CA PHE A 95 -8.89 8.74 -11.82
C PHE A 95 -8.73 7.22 -11.73
N THR A 96 -7.50 6.78 -11.52
CA THR A 96 -7.14 5.43 -11.10
C THR A 96 -6.86 5.48 -9.61
N VAL A 97 -7.57 4.65 -8.84
CA VAL A 97 -7.30 4.46 -7.41
C VAL A 97 -6.50 3.17 -7.25
N LEU A 98 -5.38 3.27 -6.57
CA LEU A 98 -4.58 2.17 -6.06
C LEU A 98 -4.93 1.94 -4.60
N ASP A 99 -4.89 0.70 -4.18
CA ASP A 99 -5.18 0.30 -2.82
C ASP A 99 -4.27 -0.84 -2.40
N PHE A 100 -3.44 -0.55 -1.41
CA PHE A 100 -2.49 -1.47 -0.82
C PHE A 100 -2.93 -1.75 0.61
N GLY A 101 -3.45 -2.95 0.85
CA GLY A 101 -3.88 -3.43 2.15
C GLY A 101 -3.02 -4.60 2.61
N ILE A 102 -2.66 -4.60 3.89
CA ILE A 102 -2.03 -5.74 4.55
C ILE A 102 -2.76 -5.94 5.86
N ASP A 103 -3.14 -7.18 6.12
CA ASP A 103 -3.64 -7.59 7.42
C ASP A 103 -2.55 -8.32 8.19
N ASP A 104 -2.34 -7.91 9.43
CA ASP A 104 -1.30 -8.43 10.31
C ASP A 104 -1.93 -8.73 11.68
N GLU A 105 -2.69 -9.82 11.75
CA GLU A 105 -3.42 -10.23 12.96
C GLU A 105 -2.51 -10.56 14.16
N SER A 106 -1.18 -10.44 14.02
CA SER A 106 -0.23 -10.75 15.11
C SER A 106 -0.31 -9.78 16.30
N GLY A 107 -1.09 -8.69 16.21
CA GLY A 107 -1.51 -7.87 17.36
C GLY A 107 -0.43 -6.97 17.99
N ASP A 108 0.78 -6.94 17.45
CA ASP A 108 1.86 -6.04 17.88
C ASP A 108 1.88 -4.78 16.99
N VAL A 109 0.94 -3.87 17.24
CA VAL A 109 0.95 -2.54 16.60
C VAL A 109 1.50 -1.52 17.59
N ASP A 110 2.68 -0.99 17.29
CA ASP A 110 3.17 0.22 17.95
C ASP A 110 2.34 1.40 17.44
N PHE A 111 1.54 2.02 18.30
CA PHE A 111 0.65 3.13 17.94
C PHE A 111 1.32 4.49 17.98
N ASP A 112 2.62 4.56 18.26
CA ASP A 112 3.35 5.83 18.38
C ASP A 112 3.71 6.46 17.01
N TYR A 113 2.86 6.27 16.00
CA TYR A 113 3.02 6.88 14.68
C TYR A 113 2.19 8.16 14.59
N ASP A 114 2.83 9.28 14.27
CA ASP A 114 2.13 10.40 13.67
C ASP A 114 1.72 10.01 12.25
N THR A 115 0.45 9.63 12.08
CA THR A 115 -0.11 9.18 10.81
C THR A 115 -0.07 10.25 9.72
N GLU A 116 -0.03 11.53 10.07
CA GLU A 116 0.11 12.63 9.12
C GLU A 116 1.56 12.76 8.63
N GLU A 117 2.54 12.64 9.53
CA GLU A 117 3.96 12.56 9.15
C GLU A 117 4.25 11.32 8.29
N LEU A 118 3.66 10.18 8.65
CA LEU A 118 3.78 8.92 7.91
C LEU A 118 3.20 9.04 6.50
N LEU A 119 1.97 9.54 6.36
CA LEU A 119 1.38 9.76 5.04
C LEU A 119 2.21 10.75 4.22
N SER A 120 2.73 11.81 4.85
CA SER A 120 3.62 12.78 4.19
C SER A 120 4.93 12.18 3.71
N ALA A 121 5.49 11.21 4.44
CA ALA A 121 6.69 10.48 4.03
C ALA A 121 6.42 9.55 2.83
N ILE A 122 5.24 8.93 2.79
CA ILE A 122 4.86 7.95 1.75
C ILE A 122 4.39 8.63 0.47
N VAL A 123 3.65 9.76 0.56
CA VAL A 123 2.90 10.34 -0.57
C VAL A 123 3.73 10.64 -1.81
N GLY A 124 5.06 10.80 -1.66
CA GLY A 124 6.00 10.93 -2.78
C GLY A 124 5.91 9.79 -3.80
N VAL A 125 5.51 8.58 -3.40
CA VAL A 125 5.32 7.44 -4.32
C VAL A 125 4.26 7.70 -5.38
N ARG A 126 3.28 8.58 -5.12
CA ARG A 126 2.28 9.00 -6.11
C ARG A 126 2.93 9.67 -7.32
N THR A 127 3.86 10.58 -7.07
CA THR A 127 4.60 11.27 -8.14
C THR A 127 5.49 10.30 -8.90
N GLU A 128 6.12 9.36 -8.19
CA GLU A 128 6.95 8.31 -8.80
C GLU A 128 6.13 7.41 -9.74
N LEU A 129 4.95 6.97 -9.28
CA LEU A 129 4.01 6.20 -10.09
C LEU A 129 3.54 6.98 -11.33
N ALA A 130 3.24 8.27 -11.18
CA ALA A 130 2.81 9.15 -12.27
C ALA A 130 3.87 9.32 -13.38
N ILE A 131 5.16 9.24 -13.03
CA ILE A 131 6.27 9.29 -14.01
C ILE A 131 6.70 7.90 -14.50
N GLY A 132 5.98 6.84 -14.12
CA GLY A 132 6.18 5.48 -14.59
C GLY A 132 7.14 4.63 -13.76
N ASP A 133 7.55 5.07 -12.57
CA ASP A 133 8.30 4.24 -11.63
C ASP A 133 7.40 3.13 -11.08
N ARG A 134 7.77 1.88 -11.33
CA ARG A 134 7.00 0.69 -10.92
C ARG A 134 7.48 0.08 -9.61
N ARG A 135 8.54 0.63 -9.00
CA ARG A 135 9.04 0.15 -7.70
C ARG A 135 7.95 0.18 -6.63
N PRO A 136 7.10 1.22 -6.48
CA PRO A 136 6.04 1.19 -5.46
C PRO A 136 5.06 0.03 -5.63
N LEU A 137 4.65 -0.31 -6.87
CA LEU A 137 3.78 -1.46 -7.15
C LEU A 137 4.47 -2.78 -6.81
N TYR A 138 5.74 -2.91 -7.17
CA TYR A 138 6.53 -4.11 -6.90
C TYR A 138 6.77 -4.30 -5.39
N LEU A 139 7.02 -3.23 -4.63
CA LEU A 139 7.16 -3.27 -3.18
C LEU A 139 5.84 -3.71 -2.51
N ALA A 140 4.70 -3.20 -2.99
CA ALA A 140 3.39 -3.63 -2.50
C ALA A 140 3.12 -5.11 -2.80
N TRP A 141 3.46 -5.58 -4.00
CA TRP A 141 3.38 -7.00 -4.38
C TRP A 141 4.24 -7.89 -3.47
N LEU A 142 5.49 -7.50 -3.21
CA LEU A 142 6.36 -8.25 -2.29
C LEU A 142 5.78 -8.28 -0.87
N ALA A 143 5.28 -7.14 -0.39
CA ALA A 143 4.75 -7.06 0.96
C ALA A 143 3.50 -7.94 1.12
N ALA A 144 2.64 -7.97 0.10
CA ALA A 144 1.46 -8.82 0.05
C ALA A 144 1.81 -10.32 0.17
N TYR A 145 2.72 -10.83 -0.65
CA TYR A 145 3.19 -12.21 -0.51
C TYR A 145 4.05 -12.44 0.73
N GLY A 146 4.68 -11.41 1.30
CA GLY A 146 5.41 -11.53 2.57
C GLY A 146 4.50 -11.87 3.75
N VAL A 147 3.20 -11.57 3.66
CA VAL A 147 2.20 -11.96 4.67
C VAL A 147 2.13 -13.49 4.81
N TRP A 148 2.38 -14.25 3.75
CA TRP A 148 2.38 -15.73 3.76
C TRP A 148 3.32 -16.38 4.76
N GLU A 149 4.44 -15.75 5.09
CA GLU A 149 5.36 -16.32 6.08
C GLU A 149 4.81 -16.22 7.51
N ARG A 150 3.74 -15.45 7.71
CA ARG A 150 3.16 -15.12 9.01
C ARG A 150 1.82 -15.81 9.23
N ASP A 151 1.17 -16.24 8.15
CA ASP A 151 -0.06 -17.03 8.17
C ASP A 151 -0.11 -17.97 6.95
N GLU A 152 0.12 -19.26 7.18
CA GLU A 152 0.10 -20.32 6.15
C GLU A 152 -1.29 -20.53 5.52
N ASP A 153 -2.35 -20.02 6.15
CA ASP A 153 -3.73 -20.08 5.65
C ASP A 153 -4.16 -18.78 4.93
N ALA A 154 -3.30 -17.74 4.89
CA ALA A 154 -3.65 -16.44 4.32
C ALA A 154 -3.97 -16.50 2.82
N PHE A 155 -3.41 -17.45 2.07
CA PHE A 155 -3.88 -17.73 0.71
C PHE A 155 -3.81 -19.22 0.38
N ASP A 156 -4.53 -19.64 -0.65
CA ASP A 156 -4.47 -21.01 -1.17
C ASP A 156 -3.07 -21.32 -1.72
N ARG A 157 -2.57 -22.55 -1.56
CA ARG A 157 -1.25 -22.99 -2.08
C ARG A 157 -1.08 -22.72 -3.57
N ALA A 158 -2.16 -22.57 -4.32
CA ALA A 158 -2.12 -22.16 -5.73
C ALA A 158 -1.41 -20.81 -5.95
N ALA A 159 -1.36 -19.92 -4.94
CA ALA A 159 -0.65 -18.66 -5.04
C ALA A 159 0.89 -18.81 -5.03
N ASP A 160 1.44 -19.99 -4.69
CA ASP A 160 2.88 -20.30 -4.78
C ASP A 160 3.37 -20.22 -6.22
N ASP A 161 2.47 -20.55 -7.16
CA ASP A 161 2.74 -20.61 -8.59
C ASP A 161 2.55 -19.24 -9.28
N ASN A 162 2.09 -18.21 -8.55
CA ASN A 162 1.96 -16.87 -9.11
C ASN A 162 3.32 -16.34 -9.53
N LEU A 163 3.40 -15.86 -10.77
CA LEU A 163 4.65 -15.40 -11.35
C LEU A 163 5.01 -14.02 -10.80
N GLU A 164 6.26 -13.89 -10.41
CA GLU A 164 6.85 -12.62 -10.05
C GLU A 164 6.74 -11.63 -11.23
N PRO A 165 6.27 -10.40 -10.99
CA PRO A 165 6.26 -9.34 -11.99
C PRO A 165 7.68 -9.02 -12.47
N PRO A 166 7.84 -8.33 -13.61
CA PRO A 166 9.15 -7.82 -14.01
C PRO A 166 9.80 -6.99 -12.90
N VAL A 167 10.99 -7.41 -12.48
CA VAL A 167 11.75 -6.71 -11.43
C VAL A 167 12.12 -5.31 -11.93
N PRO A 168 11.61 -4.24 -11.31
CA PRO A 168 11.95 -2.89 -11.72
C PRO A 168 13.42 -2.58 -11.43
N PRO A 169 14.10 -1.78 -12.27
CA PRO A 169 15.48 -1.39 -12.01
C PRO A 169 15.59 -0.55 -10.73
N GLY A 170 16.71 -0.66 -10.01
CA GLY A 170 17.02 0.22 -8.88
C GLY A 170 16.38 -0.17 -7.54
N LEU A 171 15.95 -1.43 -7.35
CA LEU A 171 15.47 -1.94 -6.06
C LEU A 171 16.51 -1.88 -4.93
N THR A 172 17.80 -1.90 -5.27
CA THR A 172 18.89 -1.73 -4.28
C THR A 172 19.03 -0.29 -3.78
N THR A 173 18.28 0.66 -4.34
CA THR A 173 18.41 2.09 -4.04
C THR A 173 17.04 2.76 -4.03
N LEU A 174 16.25 2.37 -3.03
CA LEU A 174 14.92 2.94 -2.80
C LEU A 174 15.01 4.45 -2.48
N THR A 175 14.01 5.20 -2.92
CA THR A 175 13.80 6.60 -2.52
C THR A 175 13.33 6.66 -1.06
N PRO A 176 13.39 7.82 -0.39
CA PRO A 176 12.82 7.97 0.95
C PRO A 176 11.34 7.56 1.02
N ALA A 177 10.53 7.92 0.01
CA ALA A 177 9.11 7.56 -0.03
C ALA A 177 8.89 6.06 -0.22
N GLN A 178 9.72 5.38 -1.03
CA GLN A 178 9.68 3.94 -1.21
C GLN A 178 10.10 3.17 0.05
N ARG A 179 11.07 3.69 0.81
CA ARG A 179 11.42 3.11 2.12
C ARG A 179 10.25 3.26 3.10
N ALA A 180 9.68 4.46 3.21
CA ALA A 180 8.52 4.70 4.05
C ALA A 180 7.33 3.79 3.67
N LEU A 181 7.09 3.56 2.37
CA LEU A 181 6.09 2.61 1.90
C LEU A 181 6.42 1.17 2.33
N SER A 182 7.68 0.73 2.17
CA SER A 182 8.13 -0.61 2.54
C SER A 182 7.96 -0.86 4.04
N ASP A 183 8.37 0.12 4.86
CA ASP A 183 8.24 0.08 6.31
C ASP A 183 6.77 0.03 6.74
N PHE A 184 5.93 0.88 6.12
CA PHE A 184 4.49 0.91 6.37
C PHE A 184 3.84 -0.44 6.07
N LEU A 185 4.15 -1.01 4.91
CA LEU A 185 3.65 -2.31 4.46
C LEU A 185 4.36 -3.50 5.14
N ARG A 186 5.27 -3.27 6.10
CA ARG A 186 6.03 -4.34 6.78
C ARG A 186 6.75 -5.28 5.83
N LEU A 187 7.24 -4.74 4.71
CA LEU A 187 8.01 -5.53 3.77
C LEU A 187 9.27 -6.06 4.45
N ASP A 188 9.47 -7.37 4.38
CA ASP A 188 10.66 -8.01 4.92
C ASP A 188 11.92 -7.65 4.12
N ASP A 189 12.97 -7.22 4.85
CA ASP A 189 14.24 -6.79 4.27
C ASP A 189 14.96 -7.90 3.49
N ASP A 190 14.87 -9.14 3.95
CA ASP A 190 15.51 -10.29 3.31
C ASP A 190 14.73 -10.72 2.05
N LEU A 191 13.41 -10.56 2.04
CA LEU A 191 12.57 -10.70 0.85
C LEU A 191 12.91 -9.64 -0.19
N LEU A 192 12.99 -8.36 0.20
CA LEU A 192 13.41 -7.28 -0.69
C LEU A 192 14.83 -7.50 -1.23
N ALA A 193 15.77 -7.91 -0.37
CA ALA A 193 17.14 -8.19 -0.78
C ALA A 193 17.23 -9.39 -1.74
N THR A 194 16.39 -10.40 -1.56
CA THR A 194 16.29 -11.56 -2.45
C THR A 194 15.69 -11.16 -3.79
N ALA A 195 14.61 -10.38 -3.77
CA ALA A 195 13.95 -9.83 -4.94
C ALA A 195 14.90 -8.99 -5.82
N ALA A 196 15.76 -8.18 -5.19
CA ALA A 196 16.73 -7.33 -5.88
C ALA A 196 17.90 -8.09 -6.55
N GLN A 197 18.06 -9.39 -6.30
CA GLN A 197 19.13 -10.17 -6.92
C GLN A 197 18.86 -10.40 -8.42
N PRO A 198 19.88 -10.32 -9.29
CA PRO A 198 19.71 -10.65 -10.69
C PRO A 198 19.25 -12.09 -10.86
N THR A 199 18.14 -12.29 -11.57
CA THR A 199 17.66 -13.60 -11.99
C THR A 199 17.63 -13.70 -13.51
N THR A 200 17.89 -14.89 -14.04
CA THR A 200 17.83 -15.19 -15.49
C THR A 200 16.45 -15.70 -15.92
N ALA A 201 15.57 -16.02 -14.97
CA ALA A 201 14.20 -16.45 -15.21
C ALA A 201 13.24 -15.80 -14.20
N ARG A 202 11.96 -15.63 -14.58
CA ARG A 202 10.93 -15.22 -13.62
C ARG A 202 10.81 -16.28 -12.53
N ARG A 203 10.77 -15.84 -11.27
CA ARG A 203 10.49 -16.69 -10.12
C ARG A 203 8.98 -16.81 -9.94
N THR A 204 8.55 -17.82 -9.21
CA THR A 204 7.22 -17.81 -8.62
C THR A 204 7.29 -17.15 -7.24
N ALA A 205 6.15 -16.75 -6.68
CA ALA A 205 6.07 -16.19 -5.33
C ALA A 205 6.66 -17.17 -4.30
N GLY A 206 6.29 -18.45 -4.35
CA GLY A 206 6.82 -19.47 -3.44
C GLY A 206 8.34 -19.63 -3.52
N ALA A 207 8.90 -19.66 -4.75
CA ALA A 207 10.35 -19.76 -4.93
C ALA A 207 11.10 -18.53 -4.37
N LEU A 208 10.48 -17.35 -4.41
CA LEU A 208 11.03 -16.12 -3.87
C LEU A 208 11.01 -16.13 -2.34
N LEU A 209 9.89 -16.52 -1.73
CA LEU A 209 9.73 -16.64 -0.28
C LEU A 209 10.68 -17.69 0.30
N ASP A 210 10.77 -18.86 -0.31
CA ASP A 210 11.74 -19.91 0.06
C ASP A 210 13.19 -19.39 0.06
N ALA A 211 13.54 -18.57 -0.92
CA ALA A 211 14.89 -18.00 -1.01
C ALA A 211 15.13 -16.94 0.07
N ALA A 212 14.11 -16.13 0.40
CA ALA A 212 14.16 -15.18 1.50
C ALA A 212 14.28 -15.91 2.87
N ALA A 213 13.50 -16.96 3.08
CA ALA A 213 13.55 -17.78 4.30
C ALA A 213 14.92 -18.42 4.52
N ARG A 214 15.54 -18.98 3.46
CA ARG A 214 16.92 -19.49 3.52
C ARG A 214 17.91 -18.39 3.91
N ARG A 215 17.76 -17.20 3.33
CA ARG A 215 18.64 -16.06 3.63
C ARG A 215 18.55 -15.63 5.09
N ARG A 216 17.35 -15.63 5.69
CA ARG A 216 17.16 -15.32 7.12
C ARG A 216 17.85 -16.34 8.03
N ALA A 217 17.77 -17.63 7.67
CA ALA A 217 18.37 -18.71 8.45
C ALA A 217 19.91 -18.67 8.47
N ASP A 218 20.54 -18.08 7.45
CA ASP A 218 21.99 -17.97 7.32
C ASP A 218 22.60 -16.75 8.06
N ARG A 219 21.80 -15.97 8.79
CA ARG A 219 22.18 -14.71 9.43
C ARG A 219 22.49 -14.86 10.92
#